data_AF-A0A1B6L245-F1
#
_entry.id   AF-A0A1B6L245-F1
#
_cell.length_a   1.000
_cell.length_b   1.000
_cell.length_c   1.000
_cell.angle_alpha   90.00
_cell.angle_beta   90.00
_cell.angle_gamma   90.00
#
_symmetry.space_group_name_H-M   'P 1'
#
loop_
_entity.id
_entity.type
_entity.pdbx_description
1 polymer ?
#
loop_
_entity_poly.entity_id
_entity_poly.type
_entity_poly.pdbx_seq_one_letter_code
_entity_poly.pdbx_strand_id
1 'polypeptide(L)'
;MNRLLMLATCLAVVLSSPLEKKESVKLTVFYESYCPYSIDFIENQLYGSWNYFKQHLKVDLVPFGNAEQTYQNGHFEFTCQHGPKECVGNILHACAIQEICGKKGTLHCPVPKLKKAMNYINCVIKQADQQKASDKCATKAGLQPKVINKCAK
;
A
#
# COMPACT_ATOMS: atom_id res chain seq x y z
N MET A 1 57.20 5.88 -47.36
CA MET A 1 57.54 5.12 -46.13
C MET A 1 57.55 6.17 -45.02
N ASN A 2 56.65 6.30 -44.04
CA ASN A 2 55.89 5.41 -43.16
C ASN A 2 54.66 6.24 -42.68
N ARG A 3 53.40 5.92 -42.96
CA ARG A 3 52.48 5.00 -42.24
C ARG A 3 52.44 5.17 -40.70
N LEU A 4 51.27 5.66 -40.24
CA LEU A 4 50.44 5.09 -39.14
C LEU A 4 50.98 5.30 -37.71
N LEU A 5 50.23 5.72 -36.67
CA LEU A 5 48.82 5.59 -36.30
C LEU A 5 48.31 6.90 -35.65
N MET A 6 47.23 7.48 -36.14
CA MET A 6 46.29 8.20 -35.26
C MET A 6 45.39 7.12 -34.65
N LEU A 7 45.59 6.83 -33.36
CA LEU A 7 44.69 5.99 -32.58
C LEU A 7 43.32 6.67 -32.57
N ALA A 8 42.42 6.18 -33.42
CA ALA A 8 40.99 6.43 -33.29
C ALA A 8 40.52 5.71 -32.02
N THR A 9 40.68 6.35 -30.87
CA THR A 9 39.84 6.05 -29.71
C THR A 9 38.44 6.47 -30.11
N CYS A 10 37.70 5.52 -30.68
CA CYS A 10 36.25 5.57 -30.73
C CYS A 10 35.79 5.51 -29.27
N LEU A 11 35.85 6.66 -28.60
CA LEU A 11 35.12 6.88 -27.36
C LEU A 11 33.67 6.82 -27.81
N ALA A 12 33.10 5.61 -27.77
CA ALA A 12 31.66 5.44 -27.78
C ALA A 12 31.19 6.18 -26.54
N VAL A 13 30.93 7.48 -26.69
CA VAL A 13 30.09 8.24 -25.79
C VAL A 13 28.74 7.60 -25.97
N VAL A 14 28.50 6.54 -25.19
CA VAL A 14 27.16 6.10 -24.89
C VAL A 14 26.56 7.31 -24.21
N LEU A 15 25.90 8.15 -25.01
CA LEU A 15 24.98 9.16 -24.54
C LEU A 15 23.96 8.37 -23.73
N SER A 16 24.26 8.22 -22.44
CA SER A 16 23.32 7.71 -21.48
C SER A 16 22.27 8.80 -21.45
N SER A 17 21.22 8.64 -22.24
CA SER A 17 20.03 9.47 -22.12
C SER A 17 19.71 9.49 -20.63
N PRO A 18 19.54 10.67 -20.01
CA PRO A 18 19.08 10.72 -18.64
C PRO A 18 17.81 9.88 -18.61
N LEU A 19 17.79 8.84 -17.76
CA LEU A 19 16.62 8.01 -17.56
C LEU A 19 15.45 8.97 -17.32
N GLU A 20 14.59 9.16 -18.32
CA GLU A 20 13.43 10.01 -18.15
C GLU A 20 12.70 9.47 -16.94
N LYS A 21 12.68 10.28 -15.87
CA LYS A 21 12.02 9.91 -14.62
C LYS A 21 10.54 9.91 -14.93
N LYS A 22 10.04 8.79 -15.45
CA LYS A 22 8.65 8.61 -15.84
C LYS A 22 7.78 8.96 -14.63
N GLU A 23 7.12 10.10 -14.73
CA GLU A 23 6.42 10.69 -13.59
C GLU A 23 5.26 9.75 -13.21
N SER A 24 5.31 9.25 -11.98
CA SER A 24 4.27 8.34 -11.51
C SER A 24 3.08 9.15 -11.04
N VAL A 25 1.88 8.76 -11.46
CA VAL A 25 0.65 9.32 -10.93
C VAL A 25 0.56 8.97 -9.45
N LYS A 26 0.27 9.95 -8.61
CA LYS A 26 -0.03 9.75 -7.19
C LYS A 26 -1.53 9.62 -7.01
N LEU A 27 -1.96 8.55 -6.34
CA LEU A 27 -3.35 8.32 -5.93
C LEU A 27 -3.39 8.10 -4.42
N THR A 28 -4.03 9.01 -3.68
CA THR A 28 -4.30 8.81 -2.26
C THR A 28 -5.76 8.39 -2.09
N VAL A 29 -6.00 7.33 -1.32
CA VAL A 29 -7.31 6.74 -1.09
C VAL A 29 -7.59 6.75 0.41
N PHE A 30 -8.52 7.61 0.82
CA PHE A 30 -9.11 7.59 2.16
C PHE A 30 -10.34 6.70 2.11
N TYR A 31 -10.41 5.69 2.98
CA TYR A 31 -11.46 4.69 2.91
C TYR A 31 -11.79 4.12 4.30
N GLU A 32 -12.97 3.50 4.40
CA GLU A 32 -13.47 2.83 5.60
C GLU A 32 -13.60 1.33 5.31
N SER A 33 -13.22 0.51 6.28
CA SER A 33 -13.17 -0.93 6.08
C SER A 33 -14.55 -1.57 5.85
N TYR A 34 -15.62 -1.05 6.45
CA TYR A 34 -17.00 -1.57 6.31
C TYR A 34 -17.93 -0.70 5.45
N CYS A 35 -17.43 0.39 4.86
CA CYS A 35 -18.24 1.20 3.94
C CYS A 35 -18.43 0.46 2.60
N PRO A 36 -19.66 0.24 2.12
CA PRO A 36 -19.92 -0.51 0.89
C PRO A 36 -19.22 0.09 -0.34
N TYR A 37 -19.14 1.42 -0.44
CA TYR A 37 -18.45 2.09 -1.55
C TYR A 37 -16.92 1.96 -1.47
N SER A 38 -16.36 1.94 -0.26
CA SER A 38 -14.93 1.70 -0.06
C SER A 38 -14.56 0.26 -0.43
N ILE A 39 -15.39 -0.71 -0.02
CA ILE A 39 -15.25 -2.12 -0.38
C ILE A 39 -15.26 -2.25 -1.90
N ASP A 40 -16.29 -1.73 -2.57
CA ASP A 40 -16.43 -1.80 -4.03
C ASP A 40 -15.25 -1.14 -4.75
N PHE A 41 -14.85 0.06 -4.33
CA PHE A 41 -13.72 0.76 -4.95
C PHE A 41 -12.42 -0.04 -4.83
N ILE A 42 -12.10 -0.58 -3.65
CA ILE A 42 -10.88 -1.36 -3.46
C ILE A 42 -10.92 -2.65 -4.27
N GLU A 43 -12.04 -3.39 -4.18
CA GLU A 43 -12.21 -4.68 -4.82
C GLU A 43 -12.24 -4.59 -6.35
N ASN A 44 -13.15 -3.79 -6.88
CA ASN A 44 -13.55 -3.82 -8.29
C ASN A 44 -12.81 -2.79 -9.14
N GLN A 45 -12.22 -1.76 -8.53
CA GLN A 45 -11.57 -0.68 -9.29
C GLN A 45 -10.06 -0.63 -9.00
N LEU A 46 -9.67 -0.40 -7.75
CA LEU A 46 -8.29 -0.14 -7.38
C LEU A 46 -7.41 -1.37 -7.49
N TYR A 47 -7.81 -2.52 -6.95
CA TYR A 47 -6.95 -3.70 -6.87
C TYR A 47 -6.48 -4.19 -8.26
N GLY A 48 -7.41 -4.28 -9.21
CA GLY A 48 -7.11 -4.64 -10.60
C GLY A 48 -6.26 -3.57 -11.30
N SER A 49 -6.70 -2.32 -11.25
CA SER A 49 -6.01 -1.19 -11.90
C SER A 49 -4.59 -1.02 -11.38
N TRP A 50 -4.38 -1.07 -10.07
CA TRP A 50 -3.05 -0.99 -9.48
C TRP A 50 -2.16 -2.15 -9.93
N ASN A 51 -2.66 -3.39 -9.98
CA ASN A 51 -1.86 -4.52 -10.43
C ASN A 51 -1.33 -4.36 -11.86
N TYR A 52 -2.12 -3.72 -12.74
CA TYR A 52 -1.75 -3.39 -14.11
C TYR A 52 -0.80 -2.19 -14.18
N PHE A 53 -1.06 -1.11 -13.44
CA PHE A 53 -0.33 0.16 -13.53
C PHE A 53 0.73 0.40 -12.44
N LYS A 54 1.05 -0.55 -11.57
CA LYS A 54 1.96 -0.39 -10.40
C LYS A 54 3.37 0.16 -10.69
N GLN A 55 3.84 0.13 -11.94
CA GLN A 55 5.10 0.78 -12.33
C GLN A 55 4.98 2.29 -12.54
N HIS A 56 3.76 2.80 -12.70
CA HIS A 56 3.44 4.19 -13.00
C HIS A 56 2.44 4.80 -12.01
N LEU A 57 1.94 4.03 -11.05
CA LEU A 57 0.97 4.45 -10.05
C LEU A 57 1.55 4.28 -8.65
N LYS A 58 1.70 5.40 -7.93
CA LYS A 58 2.03 5.43 -6.50
C LYS A 58 0.73 5.57 -5.71
N VAL A 59 0.37 4.51 -4.99
CA VAL A 59 -0.85 4.48 -4.19
C VAL A 59 -0.53 4.75 -2.73
N ASP A 60 -1.33 5.62 -2.12
CA ASP A 60 -1.31 5.90 -0.70
C ASP A 60 -2.67 5.53 -0.07
N LEU A 61 -2.72 4.43 0.67
CA LEU A 61 -3.90 3.88 1.31
C LEU A 61 -3.99 4.38 2.75
N VAL A 62 -5.10 5.04 3.08
CA VAL A 62 -5.37 5.61 4.40
C VAL A 62 -6.69 5.04 4.94
N PRO A 63 -6.65 3.90 5.68
CA PRO A 63 -7.83 3.33 6.32
C PRO A 63 -8.23 4.17 7.55
N PHE A 64 -9.16 5.09 7.35
CA PHE A 64 -9.68 5.97 8.40
C PHE A 64 -11.06 6.50 7.98
N GLY A 65 -11.13 7.10 6.78
CA GLY A 65 -12.36 7.61 6.19
C GLY A 65 -13.07 8.61 7.10
N ASN A 66 -14.34 8.36 7.39
CA ASN A 66 -15.17 9.20 8.24
C ASN A 66 -15.08 8.85 9.74
N ALA A 67 -14.09 8.07 10.17
CA ALA A 67 -13.86 7.88 11.58
C ALA A 67 -13.58 9.23 12.27
N GLU A 68 -14.07 9.38 13.50
CA GLU A 68 -13.75 10.50 14.37
C GLU A 68 -12.73 10.03 15.41
N GLN A 69 -11.84 10.93 15.81
CA GLN A 69 -10.89 10.68 16.89
C GLN A 69 -11.07 11.71 18.00
N THR A 70 -11.05 11.24 19.24
CA THR A 70 -10.99 12.11 20.42
C THR A 70 -9.79 11.73 21.27
N TYR A 71 -9.20 12.70 21.97
CA TYR A 71 -8.08 12.45 22.88
C TYR A 71 -8.56 12.51 24.31
N GLN A 72 -8.60 11.36 24.99
CA GLN A 72 -9.12 11.20 26.34
C GLN A 72 -8.22 10.27 27.14
N ASN A 73 -8.06 10.52 28.44
CA ASN A 73 -7.29 9.65 29.34
C ASN A 73 -5.89 9.27 28.82
N GLY A 74 -5.20 10.20 28.17
CA GLY A 74 -3.84 10.00 27.65
C GLY A 74 -3.73 9.14 26.38
N HIS A 75 -4.85 8.83 25.71
CA HIS A 75 -4.85 8.05 24.47
C HIS A 75 -5.90 8.56 23.48
N PHE A 76 -5.79 8.14 22.22
CA PHE A 76 -6.80 8.40 21.20
C PHE A 76 -7.88 7.33 21.26
N GLU A 77 -9.13 7.76 21.26
CA GLU A 77 -10.31 6.92 21.08
C GLU A 77 -10.91 7.20 19.70
N PHE A 78 -11.32 6.15 19.00
CA PHE A 78 -11.85 6.23 17.64
C PHE A 78 -13.32 5.80 17.60
N THR A 79 -14.15 6.60 16.92
CA THR A 79 -15.56 6.29 16.63
C THR A 79 -15.73 6.16 15.12
N CYS A 80 -16.37 5.09 14.66
CA CYS A 80 -16.53 4.80 13.24
C CYS A 80 -18.01 4.69 12.86
N GLN A 81 -18.36 5.08 11.62
CA GLN A 81 -19.75 5.17 11.16
C GLN A 81 -20.49 3.83 11.15
N HIS A 82 -19.78 2.74 10.83
CA HIS A 82 -20.34 1.38 10.80
C HIS A 82 -20.02 0.60 12.09
N GLY A 83 -19.74 1.32 13.19
CA GLY A 83 -19.56 0.77 14.53
C GLY A 83 -18.17 0.17 14.79
N PRO A 84 -17.98 -0.48 15.96
CA PRO A 84 -16.65 -0.90 16.43
C PRO A 84 -15.91 -1.86 15.50
N LYS A 85 -16.65 -2.69 14.74
CA LYS A 85 -16.06 -3.63 13.77
C LYS A 85 -15.32 -2.90 12.65
N GLU A 86 -15.81 -1.75 12.23
CA GLU A 86 -15.13 -0.91 11.24
C GLU A 86 -13.84 -0.33 11.81
N CYS A 87 -13.87 0.18 13.05
CA CYS A 87 -12.65 0.67 13.69
C CYS A 87 -11.58 -0.43 13.78
N VAL A 88 -11.97 -1.64 14.17
CA VAL A 88 -11.06 -2.80 14.17
C VAL A 88 -10.55 -3.10 12.75
N GLY A 89 -11.41 -3.09 11.72
CA GLY A 89 -11.00 -3.28 10.33
C GLY A 89 -10.02 -2.21 9.83
N ASN A 90 -10.26 -0.94 10.16
CA ASN A 90 -9.39 0.18 9.83
C ASN A 90 -8.00 0.00 10.46
N ILE A 91 -7.96 -0.35 11.76
CA ILE A 91 -6.73 -0.63 12.50
C ILE A 91 -5.99 -1.83 11.90
N LEU A 92 -6.68 -2.92 11.56
CA LEU A 92 -6.08 -4.10 10.93
C LEU A 92 -5.40 -3.76 9.60
N HIS A 93 -6.05 -2.94 8.75
CA HIS A 93 -5.45 -2.46 7.51
C HIS A 93 -4.23 -1.57 7.77
N ALA A 94 -4.32 -0.63 8.73
CA ALA A 94 -3.21 0.24 9.11
C ALA A 94 -2.01 -0.56 9.64
N CYS A 95 -2.25 -1.57 10.47
CA CYS A 95 -1.22 -2.43 11.03
C CYS A 95 -0.52 -3.29 9.98
N ALA A 96 -1.26 -3.83 9.01
CA ALA A 96 -0.65 -4.54 7.89
C ALA A 96 0.23 -3.62 7.02
N ILE A 97 -0.22 -2.38 6.78
CA ILE A 97 0.60 -1.35 6.11
C ILE A 97 1.85 -1.06 6.93
N GLN A 98 1.72 -0.87 8.24
CA GLN A 98 2.86 -0.59 9.12
C GLN A 98 3.87 -1.74 9.16
N GLU A 99 3.42 -2.99 9.23
CA GLU A 99 4.29 -4.16 9.22
C GLU A 99 5.16 -4.20 7.96
N ILE A 100 4.57 -3.96 6.78
CA ILE A 100 5.24 -4.21 5.51
C ILE A 100 5.90 -2.97 4.90
N CYS A 101 5.27 -1.80 5.05
CA CYS A 101 5.69 -0.53 4.49
C CYS A 101 6.26 0.45 5.53
N GLY A 102 6.08 0.16 6.83
CA GLY A 102 6.55 1.02 7.92
C GLY A 102 5.63 2.20 8.21
N LYS A 103 6.03 3.03 9.17
CA LYS A 103 5.25 4.19 9.67
C LYS A 103 5.00 5.28 8.60
N LYS A 104 5.73 5.25 7.48
CA LYS A 104 5.57 6.21 6.38
C LYS A 104 4.43 5.85 5.43
N GLY A 105 3.69 4.77 5.70
CA GLY A 105 2.57 4.35 4.88
C GLY A 105 2.99 3.80 3.50
N THR A 106 2.04 3.80 2.57
CA THR A 106 2.20 3.13 1.27
C THR A 106 2.80 3.99 0.16
N LEU A 107 2.77 5.33 0.28
CA LEU A 107 3.21 6.25 -0.78
C LEU A 107 4.63 5.98 -1.31
N HIS A 108 5.55 5.57 -0.44
CA HIS A 108 6.94 5.25 -0.78
C HIS A 108 7.27 3.77 -0.55
N CYS A 109 6.26 2.92 -0.42
CA CYS A 109 6.46 1.50 -0.20
C CYS A 109 6.95 0.82 -1.50
N PRO A 110 8.05 0.05 -1.47
CA PRO A 110 8.52 -0.67 -2.65
C PRO A 110 7.42 -1.58 -3.22
N VAL A 111 7.26 -1.61 -4.55
CA VAL A 111 6.17 -2.35 -5.23
C VAL A 111 6.01 -3.80 -4.74
N PRO A 112 7.07 -4.60 -4.52
CA PRO A 112 6.91 -5.96 -3.99
C PRO A 112 6.28 -6.01 -2.59
N LYS A 113 6.57 -5.03 -1.73
CA LYS A 113 6.01 -4.89 -0.39
C LYS A 113 4.58 -4.36 -0.45
N LEU A 114 4.33 -3.33 -1.27
CA LEU A 114 2.99 -2.80 -1.50
C LEU A 114 2.04 -3.87 -2.05
N LYS A 115 2.54 -4.78 -2.89
CA LYS A 115 1.76 -5.94 -3.37
C LYS A 115 1.22 -6.79 -2.22
N LYS A 116 2.02 -7.03 -1.19
CA LYS A 116 1.59 -7.79 -0.01
C LYS A 116 0.54 -7.03 0.80
N ALA A 117 0.73 -5.73 1.03
CA ALA A 117 -0.27 -4.89 1.69
C ALA A 117 -1.60 -4.89 0.92
N MET A 118 -1.54 -4.67 -0.39
CA MET A 118 -2.69 -4.63 -1.28
C MET A 118 -3.42 -5.98 -1.33
N ASN A 119 -2.68 -7.10 -1.38
CA ASN A 119 -3.26 -8.45 -1.31
C ASN A 119 -3.97 -8.71 0.02
N TYR A 120 -3.38 -8.28 1.14
CA TYR A 120 -3.99 -8.40 2.46
C TYR A 120 -5.29 -7.58 2.54
N ILE A 121 -5.22 -6.28 2.21
CA ILE A 121 -6.37 -5.37 2.28
C ILE A 121 -7.51 -5.86 1.39
N ASN A 122 -7.22 -6.20 0.12
CA ASN A 122 -8.22 -6.73 -0.81
C ASN A 122 -8.78 -8.09 -0.37
N CYS A 123 -8.03 -8.89 0.39
CA CYS A 123 -8.55 -10.15 0.95
C CYS A 123 -9.51 -9.89 2.13
N VAL A 124 -9.11 -9.00 3.05
CA VAL A 124 -9.85 -8.71 4.29
C VAL A 124 -11.11 -7.91 4.02
N ILE A 125 -11.03 -6.85 3.21
CA ILE A 125 -12.14 -5.90 3.02
C ILE A 125 -13.42 -6.54 2.44
N LYS A 126 -13.29 -7.66 1.73
CA LYS A 126 -14.39 -8.40 1.11
C LYS A 126 -15.12 -9.35 2.07
N GLN A 127 -14.62 -9.50 3.29
CA GLN A 127 -15.10 -10.50 4.23
C GLN A 127 -16.20 -9.89 5.08
N ALA A 128 -17.28 -10.65 5.31
CA ALA A 128 -18.35 -10.25 6.21
C ALA A 128 -17.86 -10.06 7.66
N ASP A 129 -16.82 -10.83 8.06
CA ASP A 129 -16.12 -10.67 9.33
C ASP A 129 -14.62 -10.50 9.05
N GLN A 130 -14.21 -9.24 8.97
CA GLN A 130 -12.85 -8.85 8.63
C GLN A 130 -11.82 -9.23 9.70
N GLN A 131 -12.21 -9.17 10.98
CA GLN A 131 -11.33 -9.54 12.09
C GLN A 131 -11.06 -11.04 12.06
N LYS A 132 -12.10 -11.86 11.90
CA LYS A 132 -11.95 -13.32 11.81
C LYS A 132 -11.14 -13.75 10.58
N ALA A 133 -11.23 -13.02 9.48
CA ALA A 133 -10.51 -13.34 8.25
C ALA A 133 -9.06 -12.85 8.22
N SER A 134 -8.69 -11.89 9.09
CA SER A 134 -7.38 -11.24 9.16
C SER A 134 -6.22 -12.24 9.08
N ASP A 135 -6.18 -13.23 9.97
CA ASP A 135 -5.07 -14.19 10.05
C ASP A 135 -4.88 -14.98 8.76
N LYS A 136 -5.98 -15.50 8.20
CA LYS A 136 -5.96 -16.24 6.93
C LYS A 136 -5.47 -15.36 5.78
N CYS A 137 -5.94 -14.11 5.72
CA CYS A 137 -5.54 -13.15 4.70
C CYS A 137 -4.08 -12.73 4.85
N ALA A 138 -3.59 -12.53 6.07
CA ALA A 138 -2.20 -12.21 6.37
C ALA A 138 -1.27 -13.33 5.90
N THR A 139 -1.57 -14.59 6.26
CA THR A 139 -0.80 -15.74 5.80
C THR A 139 -0.80 -15.83 4.27
N LYS A 140 -1.95 -15.68 3.60
CA LYS A 140 -2.05 -15.71 2.14
C LYS A 140 -1.25 -14.60 1.45
N ALA A 141 -1.15 -13.43 2.08
CA ALA A 141 -0.38 -12.29 1.59
C ALA A 141 1.12 -12.35 1.97
N GLY A 142 1.53 -13.33 2.78
CA GLY A 142 2.90 -13.47 3.27
C GLY A 142 3.29 -12.43 4.33
N LEU A 143 2.31 -12.01 5.15
CA LEU A 143 2.46 -11.24 6.39
C LEU A 143 2.36 -12.17 7.60
N GLN A 144 2.72 -11.67 8.78
CA GLN A 144 2.68 -12.43 10.03
C GLN A 144 1.47 -12.04 10.88
N PRO A 145 0.44 -12.92 11.02
CA PRO A 145 -0.77 -12.61 11.80
C PRO A 145 -0.48 -12.08 13.22
N LYS A 146 0.52 -12.67 13.89
CA LYS A 146 0.94 -12.26 15.24
C LYS A 146 1.42 -10.81 15.30
N VAL A 147 2.05 -10.29 14.24
CA VAL A 147 2.56 -8.91 14.20
C VAL A 147 1.41 -7.93 14.02
N ILE A 148 0.49 -8.21 13.08
CA ILE A 148 -0.73 -7.41 12.86
C ILE A 148 -1.57 -7.37 14.13
N ASN A 149 -1.87 -8.53 14.72
CA ASN A 149 -2.72 -8.63 15.92
C ASN A 149 -2.08 -8.02 17.17
N LYS A 150 -0.75 -7.91 17.24
CA LYS A 150 -0.07 -7.18 18.31
C LYS A 150 -0.17 -5.67 18.12
N CYS A 151 -0.14 -5.21 16.87
CA CYS A 151 -0.30 -3.79 16.53
C CYS A 151 -1.76 -3.32 16.71
N ALA A 152 -2.73 -4.17 16.43
CA ALA A 152 -4.15 -3.84 16.48
C ALA A 152 -4.77 -3.85 17.90
N LYS A 153 -3.94 -3.94 18.94
CA LYS A 153 -4.33 -4.02 20.35
C LYS A 153 -3.96 -2.76 21.10
#